data_AF-G3IJ65-F1
#
_entry.id   AF-G3IJ65-F1
#
_cell.length_a   1.000
_cell.length_b   1.000
_cell.length_c   1.000
_cell.angle_alpha   90.00
_cell.angle_beta   90.00
_cell.angle_gamma   90.00
#
_symmetry.space_group_name_H-M   'P 1'
#
loop_
_entity.id
_entity.type
_entity.pdbx_description
1 polymer ?
#
loop_
_entity_poly.entity_id
_entity_poly.type
_entity_poly.pdbx_seq_one_letter_code
_entity_poly.pdbx_strand_id
1 'polypeptide(L)'
;MPPRPAEPVNGTVREENVNSKSVAEIASLVQKLADQSGLDVIRIRKPFHTDSPSIQGQWHPFTNRPAARRGLRPREREDPAPALVQAQ
;
A
#
# COMPACT_ATOMS: atom_id res chain seq x y z
N MET A 1 -22.61 -4.77 -37.74
CA MET A 1 -22.51 -3.62 -36.82
C MET A 1 -21.06 -3.52 -36.36
N PRO A 2 -20.38 -2.37 -36.42
CA PRO A 2 -19.01 -2.28 -35.90
C PRO A 2 -19.02 -2.40 -34.37
N PRO A 3 -17.92 -2.85 -33.74
CA PRO A 3 -17.84 -2.98 -32.28
C PRO A 3 -17.93 -1.60 -31.61
N ARG A 4 -18.68 -1.51 -30.51
CA ARG A 4 -18.77 -0.31 -29.69
C ARG A 4 -17.63 -0.29 -28.66
N PRO A 5 -16.94 0.84 -28.46
CA PRO A 5 -15.96 0.99 -27.40
C PRO A 5 -16.66 0.82 -26.04
N ALA A 6 -16.04 0.05 -25.15
CA ALA A 6 -16.44 0.02 -23.74
C ALA A 6 -15.80 1.23 -23.07
N GLU A 7 -16.64 2.15 -22.58
CA GLU A 7 -16.21 3.33 -21.81
C GLU A 7 -16.49 3.09 -20.30
N PRO A 8 -15.49 2.66 -19.53
CA PRO A 8 -15.48 2.69 -18.07
C PRO A 8 -15.73 4.10 -17.52
N VAL A 9 -16.30 4.18 -16.31
CA VAL A 9 -16.57 5.44 -15.57
C VAL A 9 -15.31 6.31 -15.40
N ASN A 10 -14.13 5.68 -15.44
CA ASN A 10 -12.82 6.35 -15.34
C ASN A 10 -12.34 7.00 -16.65
N GLY A 11 -13.10 6.93 -17.76
CA GLY A 11 -12.78 7.54 -19.05
C GLY A 11 -11.75 6.79 -19.91
N THR A 12 -11.31 5.62 -19.46
CA THR A 12 -10.31 4.79 -20.15
C THR A 12 -10.92 4.00 -21.29
N VAL A 13 -10.71 4.42 -22.54
CA VAL A 13 -11.28 3.72 -23.72
C VAL A 13 -10.45 2.48 -24.08
N ARG A 14 -11.11 1.32 -24.22
CA ARG A 14 -10.51 0.10 -24.77
C ARG A 14 -11.19 -0.34 -26.05
N GLU A 15 -10.41 -0.42 -27.12
CA GLU A 15 -10.82 -0.99 -28.40
C GLU A 15 -10.24 -2.40 -28.55
N GLU A 16 -11.10 -3.41 -28.63
CA GLU A 16 -10.71 -4.78 -28.95
C GLU A 16 -11.33 -5.23 -30.29
N ASN A 17 -10.52 -5.84 -31.15
CA ASN A 17 -10.98 -6.34 -32.45
C ASN A 17 -11.77 -7.66 -32.26
N VAL A 18 -12.97 -7.71 -32.84
CA VAL A 18 -13.89 -8.87 -32.79
C VAL A 18 -13.93 -9.69 -34.07
N ASN A 19 -13.07 -9.40 -35.05
CA ASN A 19 -13.09 -10.05 -36.35
C ASN A 19 -12.80 -11.56 -36.23
N SER A 20 -13.57 -12.37 -36.98
CA SER A 20 -13.48 -13.84 -37.00
C SER A 20 -13.68 -14.57 -35.66
N LYS A 21 -14.32 -13.95 -34.67
CA LYS A 21 -14.66 -14.59 -33.38
C LYS A 21 -16.07 -15.17 -33.40
N SER A 22 -16.26 -16.32 -32.74
CA SER A 22 -17.57 -16.93 -32.55
C SER A 22 -18.43 -16.12 -31.57
N VAL A 23 -19.76 -16.31 -31.62
CA VAL A 23 -20.70 -15.61 -30.72
C VAL A 23 -20.39 -15.87 -29.24
N ALA A 24 -19.97 -17.08 -28.89
CA ALA A 24 -19.59 -17.44 -27.52
C ALA A 24 -18.33 -16.69 -27.05
N GLU A 25 -17.33 -16.56 -27.92
CA GLU A 25 -16.11 -15.81 -27.62
C GLU A 25 -16.37 -14.31 -27.49
N ILE A 26 -17.27 -13.77 -28.31
CA ILE A 26 -17.69 -12.37 -28.21
C ILE A 26 -18.44 -12.12 -26.89
N ALA A 27 -19.34 -13.03 -26.50
CA ALA A 27 -20.06 -12.92 -25.23
C ALA A 27 -19.11 -12.97 -24.02
N SER A 28 -18.13 -13.89 -24.04
CA SER A 28 -17.09 -13.98 -23.02
C SER A 28 -16.23 -12.70 -22.96
N LEU A 29 -15.90 -12.12 -24.12
CA LEU A 29 -15.15 -10.88 -24.22
C LEU A 29 -15.90 -9.69 -23.62
N VAL A 30 -17.18 -9.55 -23.96
CA VAL A 30 -18.05 -8.49 -23.42
C VAL A 30 -18.20 -8.63 -21.92
N GLN A 31 -18.40 -9.86 -21.40
CA GLN A 31 -18.47 -10.10 -19.97
C GLN A 31 -17.16 -9.72 -19.26
N LYS A 32 -16.01 -10.14 -19.81
CA LYS A 32 -14.69 -9.77 -19.27
C LYS A 32 -14.47 -8.25 -19.25
N LEU A 33 -14.91 -7.53 -20.28
CA LEU A 33 -14.81 -6.07 -20.32
C LEU A 33 -15.72 -5.40 -19.28
N ALA A 34 -16.91 -5.96 -19.03
CA ALA A 34 -17.82 -5.49 -17.99
C ALA A 34 -17.28 -5.72 -16.56
N ASP A 35 -16.58 -6.85 -16.34
CA ASP A 35 -15.98 -7.18 -15.05
C ASP A 35 -14.70 -6.36 -14.76
N GLN A 36 -14.14 -5.68 -15.76
CA GLN A 36 -12.94 -4.86 -15.63
C GLN A 36 -13.26 -3.42 -15.19
N SER A 37 -12.47 -2.91 -14.24
CA SER A 37 -12.63 -1.55 -13.70
C SER A 37 -12.07 -0.42 -14.58
N GLY A 38 -11.48 -0.74 -15.74
CA GLY A 38 -10.82 0.23 -16.62
C GLY A 38 -9.37 0.54 -16.25
N LEU A 39 -8.79 -0.06 -15.21
CA LEU A 39 -7.36 0.08 -14.92
C LEU A 39 -6.49 -0.47 -16.07
N ASP A 40 -5.38 0.20 -16.37
CA ASP A 40 -4.43 -0.22 -17.39
C ASP A 40 -3.93 -1.65 -17.15
N VAL A 41 -3.95 -2.47 -18.20
CA VAL A 41 -3.36 -3.82 -18.18
C VAL A 41 -1.86 -3.67 -18.37
N ILE A 42 -1.21 -3.26 -17.29
CA ILE A 42 0.23 -3.19 -17.14
C ILE A 42 0.65 -4.06 -15.95
N ARG A 43 1.96 -4.25 -15.77
CA ARG A 43 2.47 -5.07 -14.67
C ARG A 43 2.06 -4.48 -13.32
N ILE A 44 1.22 -5.20 -12.59
CA ILE A 44 0.89 -4.89 -11.19
C ILE A 44 2.14 -5.14 -10.34
N ARG A 45 2.59 -4.12 -9.61
CA ARG A 45 3.80 -4.22 -8.77
C ARG A 45 3.58 -5.03 -7.49
N LYS A 46 2.42 -4.85 -6.85
CA LYS A 46 2.02 -5.55 -5.63
C LYS A 46 0.58 -6.01 -5.80
N PRO A 47 0.28 -7.31 -5.63
CA PRO A 47 -1.08 -7.83 -5.79
C PRO A 47 -1.99 -7.51 -4.60
N PHE A 48 -1.47 -6.89 -3.55
CA PHE A 48 -2.22 -6.42 -2.39
C PHE A 48 -2.00 -4.92 -2.21
N HIS A 49 -3.03 -4.24 -1.73
CA HIS A 49 -3.00 -2.84 -1.36
C HIS A 49 -3.72 -2.68 -0.02
N THR A 50 -3.11 -1.92 0.88
CA THR A 50 -3.70 -1.48 2.15
C THR A 50 -3.17 -0.09 2.45
N ASP A 51 -4.06 0.84 2.79
CA ASP A 51 -3.69 2.18 3.22
C ASP A 51 -3.12 2.20 4.64
N SER A 52 -3.45 1.17 5.44
CA SER A 52 -3.02 1.01 6.83
C SER A 52 -2.24 -0.30 7.00
N PRO A 53 -0.93 -0.32 6.71
CA PRO A 53 -0.15 -1.56 6.67
C PRO A 53 0.24 -2.12 8.05
N SER A 54 0.18 -1.32 9.13
CA SER A 54 0.49 -1.78 10.49
C SER A 54 -0.60 -1.42 11.49
N ILE A 55 -0.87 -2.34 12.41
CA ILE A 55 -1.88 -2.20 13.47
C ILE A 55 -1.23 -1.83 14.81
N GLN A 56 -0.03 -2.33 15.11
CA GLN A 56 0.65 -2.17 16.41
C GLN A 56 1.80 -1.15 16.36
N GLY A 57 1.89 -0.39 15.27
CA GLY A 57 3.00 0.51 14.99
C GLY A 57 3.99 -0.08 14.00
N GLN A 58 4.59 0.78 13.18
CA GLN A 58 5.61 0.36 12.24
C GLN A 58 6.90 0.03 12.99
N TRP A 59 7.56 -1.07 12.63
CA TRP A 59 8.85 -1.41 13.20
C TRP A 59 9.86 -0.29 12.95
N HIS A 60 10.65 0.05 13.97
CA HIS A 60 11.78 0.96 13.88
C HIS A 60 12.97 0.38 14.66
N PRO A 61 14.21 0.86 14.43
CA PRO A 61 15.42 0.26 15.02
C PRO A 61 15.44 0.17 16.56
N PHE A 62 14.60 0.95 17.24
CA PHE A 62 14.50 1.01 18.70
C PHE A 62 13.31 0.24 19.28
N THR A 63 12.45 -0.40 18.47
CA THR A 63 11.22 -1.07 18.95
C THR A 63 11.52 -2.13 20.01
N ASN A 64 12.60 -2.89 19.84
CA ASN A 64 13.00 -3.96 20.77
C ASN A 64 14.28 -3.61 21.56
N ARG A 65 14.65 -2.33 21.64
CA ARG A 65 15.84 -1.89 22.39
C ARG A 65 15.43 -1.37 23.77
N PRO A 66 15.96 -1.94 24.87
CA PRO A 66 15.69 -1.41 26.19
C PRO A 66 16.30 0.00 26.33
N ALA A 67 15.58 0.90 27.00
CA ALA A 67 16.09 2.21 27.32
C ALA A 67 17.20 2.10 28.38
N ALA A 68 18.33 2.79 28.17
CA ALA A 68 19.37 2.91 29.19
C ALA A 68 18.83 3.67 30.41
N ARG A 69 19.38 3.41 31.60
CA ARG A 69 19.04 4.17 32.81
C ARG A 69 19.31 5.65 32.55
N ARG A 70 18.29 6.51 32.79
CA ARG A 70 18.28 7.95 32.44
C ARG A 70 18.50 8.29 30.96
N GLY A 71 18.36 7.32 30.05
CA GLY A 71 18.55 7.55 28.61
C GLY A 71 19.98 7.89 28.21
N LEU A 72 20.96 7.56 29.07
CA LEU A 72 22.37 7.88 28.83
C LEU A 72 22.87 7.18 27.57
N ARG A 73 23.64 7.91 26.78
CA ARG A 73 24.35 7.34 25.65
C ARG A 73 25.51 6.48 26.14
N PRO A 74 26.02 5.56 25.31
CA PRO A 74 27.23 4.82 25.67
C PRO A 74 28.37 5.78 26.06
N ARG A 75 28.95 5.58 27.24
CA ARG A 75 30.07 6.37 27.82
C ARG A 75 29.73 7.78 28.32
N GLU A 76 28.47 8.13 28.47
CA GLU A 76 28.06 9.39 29.09
C GLU A 76 28.19 9.30 30.62
N ARG A 77 28.83 10.28 31.28
CA ARG A 77 28.92 10.35 32.74
C ARG A 77 27.61 10.91 33.31
N GLU A 78 27.09 10.27 34.36
CA GLU A 78 25.98 10.81 35.14
C GLU A 78 26.52 11.98 35.99
N ASP A 79 25.90 13.16 35.85
CA ASP A 79 26.19 14.28 36.75
C ASP A 79 25.80 13.89 38.19
N PRO A 80 26.59 14.30 39.19
CA PRO A 80 26.24 14.01 40.58
C PRO A 80 24.85 14.57 40.90
N ALA A 81 24.01 13.75 41.54
CA ALA A 81 22.69 14.19 41.97
C ALA A 81 22.81 15.48 42.80
N PRO A 82 21.93 16.48 42.60
CA PRO A 82 21.96 17.68 43.43
C PRO A 82 21.81 17.26 44.89
N ALA A 83 22.78 17.64 45.72
CA ALA A 83 22.77 17.32 47.14
C ALA A 83 21.45 17.83 47.73
N LEU A 84 20.69 16.93 48.34
CA LEU A 84 19.52 17.31 49.12
C LEU A 84 20.06 18.11 50.31
N VAL A 85 19.98 19.44 50.22
CA VAL A 85 20.29 20.33 51.35
C VAL A 85 19.26 20.00 52.42
N GLN A 86 19.64 19.17 53.40
CA GLN A 86 18.82 18.97 54.58
C GLN A 86 18.85 20.27 55.38
N ALA A 87 17.72 20.95 55.42
CA ALA A 87 17.50 22.06 56.31
C ALA A 87 17.27 21.51 57.73
N GLN A 88 18.33 21.64 58.54
CA GLN A 88 18.43 21.58 60.02
C GLN A 88 18.11 20.24 60.71
#